data_AF-A0A9C7TBY9-F1
#
_entry.id   AF-A0A9C7TBY9-F1
#
_cell.length_a   1.000
_cell.length_b   1.000
_cell.length_c   1.000
_cell.angle_alpha   90.00
_cell.angle_beta   90.00
_cell.angle_gamma   90.00
#
_symmetry.space_group_name_H-M   'P 1'
#
loop_
_entity.id
_entity.type
_entity.pdbx_description
1 polymer ?
#
loop_
_entity_poly.entity_id
_entity_poly.type
_entity_poly.pdbx_seq_one_letter_code
_entity_poly.pdbx_strand_id
1 'polypeptide(L)'
;MGEISVGCQTAVWGEYRWGHLEETLAGLHFGVRWYDPRAVEEAKPQLLKVVDFLAALGCGDLIVSGGEREGGMEADDYGRQAEALDEVGRHCRERGVKLHYHNHGWEVRNYCEGLRRICELSNPRYVSLALDLGNVVIPEVPQGCLGALTARRSSWSRIRAWLTWDA
;
A
#
# COMPACT_ATOMS: atom_id res chain seq x y z
N MET A 1 17.36 9.40 -24.74
CA MET A 1 16.11 9.05 -24.02
C MET A 1 16.25 7.61 -23.61
N GLY A 2 16.31 7.33 -22.30
CA GLY A 2 16.37 5.95 -21.81
C GLY A 2 14.97 5.40 -21.66
N GLU A 3 14.72 4.19 -22.17
CA GLU A 3 13.51 3.44 -21.86
C GLU A 3 13.55 3.03 -20.38
N ILE A 4 12.49 3.35 -19.64
CA ILE A 4 12.29 2.91 -18.26
C ILE A 4 11.28 1.76 -18.31
N SER A 5 11.73 0.55 -18.03
CA SER A 5 10.82 -0.58 -17.80
C SER A 5 10.16 -0.41 -16.44
N VAL A 6 8.85 -0.17 -16.43
CA VAL A 6 8.03 -0.17 -15.21
C VAL A 6 7.16 -1.41 -15.26
N GLY A 7 7.45 -2.40 -14.41
CA GLY A 7 6.50 -3.48 -14.11
C GLY A 7 5.36 -2.90 -13.29
N CYS A 8 4.30 -2.45 -13.95
CA CYS A 8 3.15 -1.80 -13.34
C CYS A 8 1.88 -2.59 -13.66
N GLN A 9 1.09 -2.92 -12.64
CA GLN A 9 -0.33 -3.18 -12.82
C GLN A 9 -1.07 -1.85 -12.72
N THR A 10 -1.63 -1.41 -13.83
CA THR A 10 -2.40 -0.17 -13.96
C THR A 10 -3.88 -0.47 -13.75
N ALA A 11 -4.52 0.22 -12.81
CA ALA A 11 -5.98 0.31 -12.80
C ALA A 11 -6.37 1.62 -13.50
N VAL A 12 -7.14 1.52 -14.58
CA VAL A 12 -7.70 2.67 -15.30
C VAL A 12 -9.19 2.71 -14.99
N TRP A 13 -9.72 3.89 -14.70
CA TRP A 13 -11.15 4.12 -14.54
C TRP A 13 -11.60 5.20 -15.51
N GLY A 14 -12.77 5.02 -16.12
CA GLY A 14 -13.31 5.96 -17.10
C GLY A 14 -14.78 6.24 -16.85
N GLU A 15 -15.18 7.51 -17.00
CA GLU A 15 -16.58 7.89 -17.10
C GLU A 15 -17.01 7.92 -18.56
N TYR A 16 -18.09 7.23 -18.90
CA TYR A 16 -18.72 7.36 -20.20
C TYR A 16 -19.78 8.48 -20.15
N ARG A 17 -19.51 9.58 -20.83
CA ARG A 17 -20.52 10.62 -21.12
C ARG A 17 -20.82 10.56 -22.60
N TRP A 18 -22.11 10.55 -22.99
CA TRP A 18 -22.58 10.32 -24.37
C TRP A 18 -21.62 10.90 -25.44
N GLY A 19 -20.92 10.01 -26.15
CA GLY A 19 -20.02 10.36 -27.25
C GLY A 19 -18.55 10.64 -26.91
N HIS A 20 -18.13 10.61 -25.64
CA HIS A 20 -16.74 10.81 -25.23
C HIS A 20 -16.32 9.85 -24.10
N LEU A 21 -15.21 9.13 -24.30
CA LEU A 21 -14.55 8.35 -23.27
C LEU A 21 -13.38 9.20 -22.74
N GLU A 22 -13.46 9.66 -21.50
CA GLU A 22 -12.32 10.28 -20.81
C GLU A 22 -11.62 9.20 -19.99
N GLU A 23 -10.37 8.91 -20.32
CA GLU A 23 -9.53 7.96 -19.59
C GLU A 23 -8.69 8.71 -18.56
N THR A 24 -8.81 8.35 -17.29
CA THR A 24 -7.97 8.88 -16.21
C THR A 24 -7.21 7.73 -15.56
N LEU A 25 -5.92 7.92 -15.36
CA LEU A 25 -5.11 6.98 -14.58
C LEU A 25 -5.60 7.02 -13.13
N ALA A 26 -6.13 5.91 -12.62
CA ALA A 26 -6.67 5.84 -11.25
C ALA A 26 -5.60 5.53 -10.21
N GLY A 27 -4.48 4.93 -10.62
CA GLY A 27 -3.33 4.68 -9.75
C GLY A 27 -2.29 3.78 -10.41
N LEU A 28 -1.11 3.69 -9.79
CA LEU A 28 -0.02 2.82 -10.22
C LEU A 28 0.37 1.85 -9.12
N HIS A 29 0.62 0.59 -9.46
CA HIS A 29 1.11 -0.42 -8.52
C HIS A 29 2.63 -0.64 -8.60
N PHE A 30 3.32 -0.69 -7.45
CA PHE A 30 4.76 -0.95 -7.35
C PHE A 30 5.11 -1.91 -6.20
N GLY A 31 5.83 -3.00 -6.49
CA GLY A 31 6.22 -4.00 -5.48
C GLY A 31 7.62 -3.77 -4.91
N VAL A 32 7.79 -3.87 -3.58
CA VAL A 32 9.10 -3.82 -2.90
C VAL A 32 9.15 -4.84 -1.76
N ARG A 33 10.31 -5.45 -1.52
CA ARG A 33 10.56 -6.21 -0.28
C ARG A 33 10.90 -5.25 0.85
N TRP A 34 9.89 -4.60 1.42
CA TRP A 34 10.03 -3.50 2.39
C TRP A 34 10.81 -3.84 3.67
N TYR A 35 10.86 -5.11 4.05
CA TYR A 35 11.65 -5.56 5.20
C TYR A 35 13.16 -5.62 4.92
N ASP A 36 13.57 -5.63 3.64
CA ASP A 36 14.95 -5.74 3.19
C ASP A 36 15.48 -4.35 2.82
N PRO A 37 16.36 -3.74 3.64
CA PRO A 37 16.88 -2.41 3.38
C PRO A 37 17.56 -2.26 2.03
N ARG A 38 18.19 -3.34 1.51
CA ARG A 38 18.83 -3.29 0.19
C ARG A 38 17.80 -3.16 -0.92
N ALA A 39 16.73 -3.94 -0.83
CA ALA A 39 15.64 -3.87 -1.80
C ALA A 39 14.95 -2.50 -1.79
N VAL A 40 14.79 -1.88 -0.61
CA VAL A 40 14.25 -0.52 -0.47
C VAL A 40 15.19 0.49 -1.13
N GLU A 41 16.48 0.48 -0.81
CA GLU A 41 17.45 1.41 -1.39
C GLU A 41 17.57 1.27 -2.91
N GLU A 42 17.50 0.06 -3.45
CA GLU A 42 17.50 -0.21 -4.90
C GLU A 42 16.22 0.31 -5.58
N ALA A 43 15.06 0.14 -4.95
CA ALA A 43 13.77 0.53 -5.51
C ALA A 43 13.50 2.04 -5.42
N LYS A 44 14.03 2.70 -4.39
CA LYS A 44 13.72 4.09 -4.03
C LYS A 44 13.90 5.08 -5.19
N PRO A 45 15.01 5.09 -5.96
CA PRO A 45 15.15 6.02 -7.08
C PRO A 45 14.05 5.90 -8.14
N GLN A 46 13.57 4.68 -8.41
CA GLN A 46 12.47 4.46 -9.37
C GLN A 46 11.13 4.85 -8.75
N LEU A 47 10.91 4.52 -7.48
CA LEU A 47 9.69 4.84 -6.76
C LEU A 47 9.46 6.35 -6.68
N LEU A 48 10.49 7.15 -6.39
CA LEU A 48 10.36 8.61 -6.35
C LEU A 48 10.01 9.20 -7.73
N LYS A 49 10.58 8.66 -8.82
CA LYS A 49 10.22 9.04 -10.19
C LYS A 49 8.77 8.71 -10.53
N VAL A 50 8.25 7.59 -10.03
CA VAL A 50 6.85 7.21 -10.17
C VAL A 50 5.95 8.22 -9.47
N VAL A 51 6.30 8.66 -8.26
CA VAL A 51 5.53 9.69 -7.54
C VAL A 51 5.51 11.01 -8.32
N ASP A 52 6.65 11.46 -8.83
CA ASP A 52 6.73 12.67 -9.66
C ASP A 52 5.87 12.53 -10.94
N PHE A 53 5.89 11.35 -11.56
CA PHE A 53 5.07 11.03 -12.74
C PHE A 53 3.57 11.06 -12.44
N LEU A 54 3.13 10.44 -11.34
CA LEU A 54 1.73 10.46 -10.91
C LEU A 54 1.25 11.88 -10.65
N ALA A 55 2.05 12.67 -9.94
CA ALA A 55 1.75 14.09 -9.69
C ALA A 55 1.62 14.89 -10.99
N ALA A 56 2.51 14.66 -11.97
CA ALA A 56 2.44 15.33 -13.28
C ALA A 56 1.19 14.95 -14.10
N LEU A 57 0.65 13.74 -13.90
CA LEU A 57 -0.60 13.29 -14.51
C LEU A 57 -1.86 13.72 -13.74
N GLY A 58 -1.72 14.38 -12.58
CA GLY A 58 -2.83 14.65 -11.68
C GLY A 58 -3.43 13.38 -11.06
N CYS A 59 -2.71 12.25 -11.09
CA CYS A 59 -3.11 11.03 -10.44
C CYS A 59 -2.63 11.03 -8.98
N GLY A 60 -3.58 10.84 -8.06
CA GLY A 60 -3.36 10.99 -6.63
C GLY A 60 -2.98 9.71 -5.88
N ASP A 61 -2.83 8.56 -6.55
CA ASP A 61 -2.79 7.27 -5.86
C ASP A 61 -1.62 6.39 -6.33
N LEU A 62 -0.72 6.07 -5.40
CA LEU A 62 0.33 5.06 -5.55
C LEU A 62 -0.02 3.87 -4.66
N ILE A 63 -0.17 2.70 -5.27
CA ILE A 63 -0.38 1.44 -4.58
C ILE A 63 0.95 0.71 -4.49
N VAL A 64 1.30 0.23 -3.31
CA VAL A 64 2.50 -0.59 -3.11
C VAL A 64 2.17 -1.90 -2.44
N SER A 65 2.90 -2.95 -2.80
CA SER A 65 2.79 -4.24 -2.14
C SER A 65 4.13 -4.68 -1.55
N GLY A 66 4.07 -5.57 -0.57
CA GLY A 66 5.22 -6.18 0.05
C GLY A 66 5.42 -7.66 -0.30
N GLY A 67 6.57 -8.18 0.10
CA GLY A 67 6.84 -9.61 0.16
C GLY A 67 7.18 -10.04 1.58
N GLU A 68 7.14 -11.34 1.84
CA GLU A 68 7.63 -11.95 3.08
C GLU A 68 9.03 -12.56 2.89
N ARG A 69 9.78 -12.71 3.97
CA ARG A 69 11.00 -13.51 3.98
C ARG A 69 10.70 -14.99 3.79
N GLU A 70 11.66 -15.70 3.24
CA GLU A 70 11.69 -17.16 3.37
C GLU A 70 11.74 -17.54 4.86
N GLY A 71 10.79 -18.37 5.29
CA GLY A 71 10.62 -18.73 6.71
C GLY A 71 9.70 -17.81 7.52
N GLY A 72 9.18 -16.73 6.93
CA GLY A 72 8.26 -15.80 7.56
C GLY A 72 8.93 -14.55 8.15
N MET A 73 8.11 -13.57 8.50
CA MET A 73 8.53 -12.27 9.02
C MET A 73 8.89 -12.34 10.51
N GLU A 74 9.98 -11.69 10.90
CA GLU A 74 10.34 -11.45 12.29
C GLU A 74 9.80 -10.09 12.79
N ALA A 75 9.81 -9.87 14.10
CA ALA A 75 9.28 -8.64 14.70
C ALA A 75 9.97 -7.37 14.15
N ASP A 76 11.27 -7.43 13.92
CA ASP A 76 12.09 -6.32 13.42
C ASP A 76 11.87 -6.06 11.92
N ASP A 77 11.44 -7.07 11.16
CA ASP A 77 11.10 -6.91 9.73
C ASP A 77 9.91 -5.97 9.54
N TYR A 78 8.91 -6.07 10.40
CA TYR A 78 7.76 -5.17 10.37
C TYR A 78 8.13 -3.72 10.74
N GLY A 79 9.10 -3.54 11.64
CA GLY A 79 9.62 -2.22 11.99
C GLY A 79 10.29 -1.56 10.80
N ARG A 80 11.22 -2.27 10.15
CA ARG A 80 11.87 -1.80 8.91
C ARG A 80 10.87 -1.47 7.80
N GLN A 81 9.89 -2.35 7.59
CA GLN A 81 8.85 -2.13 6.61
C GLN A 81 8.05 -0.86 6.89
N ALA A 82 7.63 -0.65 8.14
CA ALA A 82 6.87 0.54 8.52
C ALA A 82 7.67 1.83 8.36
N GLU A 83 8.94 1.85 8.77
CA GLU A 83 9.83 3.01 8.62
C GLU A 83 10.05 3.39 7.14
N ALA A 84 10.29 2.39 6.28
CA ALA A 84 10.46 2.61 4.85
C ALA A 84 9.16 3.13 4.19
N LEU A 85 8.01 2.57 4.56
CA LEU A 85 6.70 3.04 4.07
C LEU A 85 6.40 4.47 4.53
N ASP A 86 6.70 4.83 5.77
CA ASP A 86 6.52 6.18 6.28
C ASP A 86 7.43 7.19 5.58
N GLU A 87 8.66 6.79 5.25
CA GLU A 87 9.59 7.64 4.50
C GLU A 87 9.05 7.96 3.10
N VAL A 88 8.65 6.92 2.36
CA VAL A 88 8.09 7.08 1.02
C VAL A 88 6.75 7.82 1.08
N GLY A 89 5.89 7.50 2.03
CA GLY A 89 4.57 8.10 2.19
C GLY A 89 4.65 9.60 2.47
N ARG A 90 5.67 10.06 3.21
CA ARG A 90 5.95 11.49 3.39
C ARG A 90 6.28 12.17 2.06
N HIS A 91 7.15 11.55 1.25
CA HIS A 91 7.51 12.05 -0.07
C HIS A 91 6.31 12.10 -1.04
N CYS A 92 5.45 11.09 -0.99
CA CYS A 92 4.19 11.05 -1.75
C CYS A 92 3.29 12.22 -1.36
N ARG A 93 3.08 12.41 -0.04
CA ARG A 93 2.20 13.44 0.49
C ARG A 93 2.64 14.86 0.14
N GLU A 94 3.94 15.12 0.10
CA GLU A 94 4.50 16.41 -0.36
C GLU A 94 4.15 16.75 -1.82
N ARG A 95 3.82 15.72 -2.63
CA ARG A 95 3.45 15.84 -4.05
C ARG A 95 1.96 15.67 -4.30
N GLY A 96 1.15 15.58 -3.25
CA GLY A 96 -0.29 15.34 -3.38
C GLY A 96 -0.65 13.90 -3.78
N VAL A 97 0.28 12.95 -3.68
CA VAL A 97 0.05 11.53 -3.94
C VAL A 97 -0.15 10.79 -2.62
N LYS A 98 -1.12 9.88 -2.58
CA LYS A 98 -1.44 9.00 -1.46
C LYS A 98 -0.75 7.65 -1.67
N LEU A 99 -0.13 7.14 -0.61
CA LEU A 99 0.50 5.82 -0.61
C LEU A 99 -0.44 4.81 0.04
N HIS A 100 -0.83 3.79 -0.71
CA HIS A 100 -1.70 2.71 -0.25
C HIS A 100 -0.97 1.38 -0.22
N TYR A 101 -0.95 0.69 0.91
CA TYR A 101 -0.40 -0.65 1.00
C TYR A 101 -1.44 -1.70 0.60
N HIS A 102 -1.13 -2.52 -0.40
CA HIS A 102 -1.90 -3.65 -0.90
C HIS A 102 -1.41 -4.95 -0.28
N ASN A 103 -2.31 -5.69 0.36
CA ASN A 103 -2.00 -6.96 1.02
C ASN A 103 -2.14 -8.17 0.08
N HIS A 104 -1.30 -9.16 0.33
CA HIS A 104 -1.43 -10.51 -0.21
C HIS A 104 -1.97 -11.48 0.85
N GLY A 105 -1.98 -12.77 0.51
CA GLY A 105 -2.39 -13.85 1.40
C GLY A 105 -1.45 -14.08 2.59
N TRP A 106 -0.22 -13.57 2.59
CA TRP A 106 0.70 -13.78 3.72
C TRP A 106 0.42 -12.82 4.88
N GLU A 107 0.04 -11.58 4.60
CA GLU A 107 -0.27 -10.56 5.63
C GLU A 107 -1.52 -10.89 6.45
N VAL A 108 -2.40 -11.74 5.92
CA VAL A 108 -3.65 -12.15 6.55
C VAL A 108 -3.50 -13.39 7.47
N ARG A 109 -2.35 -14.07 7.40
CA ARG A 109 -2.02 -15.20 8.29
C ARG A 109 -1.94 -14.74 9.74
N ASN A 110 -2.01 -15.70 10.67
CA ASN A 110 -1.87 -15.46 12.12
C ASN A 110 -2.77 -14.32 12.64
N TYR A 111 -4.06 -14.38 12.28
CA TYR A 111 -5.05 -13.34 12.63
C TYR A 111 -4.71 -11.95 12.07
N CYS A 112 -4.38 -11.88 10.78
CA CYS A 112 -3.96 -10.65 10.11
C CYS A 112 -2.74 -9.98 10.74
N GLU A 113 -1.72 -10.75 11.14
CA GLU A 113 -0.55 -10.17 11.79
C GLU A 113 0.10 -9.10 10.91
N GLY A 114 0.39 -9.39 9.63
CA GLY A 114 1.05 -8.44 8.75
C GLY A 114 0.27 -7.12 8.61
N LEU A 115 -1.03 -7.21 8.32
CA LEU A 115 -1.90 -6.03 8.24
C LEU A 115 -1.98 -5.26 9.56
N ARG A 116 -2.10 -5.97 10.70
CA ARG A 116 -2.11 -5.36 12.04
C ARG A 116 -0.80 -4.65 12.33
N ARG A 117 0.35 -5.25 12.00
CA ARG A 117 1.67 -4.66 12.24
C ARG A 117 1.87 -3.40 11.42
N ILE A 118 1.46 -3.38 10.16
CA ILE A 118 1.47 -2.16 9.35
C ILE A 118 0.61 -1.09 10.07
N CYS A 119 -0.66 -1.41 10.40
CA CYS A 119 -1.58 -0.53 11.17
C CYS A 119 -1.01 0.02 12.48
N GLU A 120 -0.26 -0.80 13.20
CA GLU A 120 0.28 -0.48 14.52
C GLU A 120 1.55 0.37 14.43
N LEU A 121 2.40 0.11 13.43
CA LEU A 121 3.78 0.63 13.36
C LEU A 121 3.97 1.80 12.39
N SER A 122 3.21 1.89 11.29
CA SER A 122 3.31 3.02 10.36
C SER A 122 2.32 4.14 10.69
N ASN A 123 2.54 5.31 10.10
CA ASN A 123 1.76 6.50 10.38
C ASN A 123 0.55 6.63 9.42
N PRO A 124 -0.70 6.73 9.95
CA PRO A 124 -1.91 6.97 9.14
C PRO A 124 -1.82 8.13 8.17
N ARG A 125 -1.02 9.15 8.52
CA ARG A 125 -0.86 10.36 7.72
C ARG A 125 -0.11 10.10 6.42
N TYR A 126 0.74 9.08 6.40
CA TYR A 126 1.64 8.76 5.29
C TYR A 126 1.26 7.47 4.56
N VAL A 127 0.58 6.53 5.24
CA VAL A 127 0.23 5.21 4.70
C VAL A 127 -1.25 4.91 4.94
N SER A 128 -1.98 4.58 3.88
CA SER A 128 -3.33 4.02 3.88
C SER A 128 -3.33 2.57 3.35
N LEU A 129 -4.48 1.91 3.31
CA LEU A 129 -4.59 0.53 2.78
C LEU A 129 -5.37 0.48 1.47
N ALA A 130 -4.81 -0.22 0.49
CA ALA A 130 -5.54 -0.76 -0.66
C ALA A 130 -5.92 -2.21 -0.35
N LEU A 131 -6.88 -2.37 0.57
CA LEU A 131 -7.26 -3.67 1.13
C LEU A 131 -7.83 -4.59 0.05
N ASP A 132 -7.13 -5.69 -0.23
CA ASP A 132 -7.60 -6.75 -1.10
C ASP A 132 -8.47 -7.73 -0.31
N LEU A 133 -9.79 -7.63 -0.52
CA LEU A 133 -10.77 -8.52 0.12
C LEU A 133 -10.69 -9.95 -0.41
N GLY A 134 -10.26 -10.17 -1.65
CA GLY A 134 -10.02 -11.50 -2.19
C GLY A 134 -8.98 -12.25 -1.35
N ASN A 135 -7.90 -11.56 -0.98
CA ASN A 135 -6.87 -12.11 -0.09
C ASN A 135 -7.31 -12.23 1.38
N VAL A 136 -8.39 -11.57 1.81
CA VAL A 136 -8.94 -11.69 3.18
C VAL A 136 -9.94 -12.84 3.30
N VAL A 137 -10.59 -13.23 2.20
CA VAL A 137 -11.71 -14.20 2.19
C VAL A 137 -11.28 -15.60 1.72
N ILE A 138 -9.97 -15.83 1.47
CA ILE A 138 -9.43 -17.15 1.13
C ILE A 138 -9.73 -18.15 2.27
N PRO A 139 -10.13 -19.42 2.01
CA PRO A 139 -10.66 -20.35 3.02
C PRO A 139 -9.73 -20.64 4.20
N GLU A 140 -8.43 -20.43 4.03
CA GLU A 140 -7.40 -20.64 5.04
C GLU A 140 -7.34 -19.48 6.08
N VAL A 141 -8.08 -18.40 5.86
CA VAL A 141 -8.18 -17.24 6.75
C VAL A 141 -9.41 -17.42 7.67
N PRO A 142 -9.24 -17.51 9.00
CA PRO A 142 -10.36 -17.68 9.91
C PRO A 142 -11.40 -16.56 9.76
N GLN A 143 -12.69 -16.92 9.62
CA GLN A 143 -13.80 -15.97 9.69
C GLN A 143 -13.74 -15.22 11.02
N GLY A 144 -13.38 -13.94 10.98
CA GLY A 144 -13.04 -13.15 12.16
C GLY A 144 -11.82 -12.24 11.96
N CYS A 145 -11.04 -12.42 10.89
CA CYS A 145 -9.88 -11.58 10.57
C CYS A 145 -10.20 -10.09 10.33
N LEU A 146 -11.29 -9.79 9.60
CA LEU A 146 -11.84 -8.43 9.54
C LEU A 146 -12.19 -7.92 10.95
N GLY A 147 -12.79 -8.78 11.78
CA GLY A 147 -13.03 -8.52 13.19
C GLY A 147 -11.74 -8.32 14.01
N ALA A 148 -10.60 -8.89 13.64
CA ALA A 148 -9.34 -8.78 14.37
C ALA A 148 -8.61 -7.45 14.10
N LEU A 149 -8.67 -6.92 12.87
CA LEU A 149 -8.28 -5.53 12.57
C LEU A 149 -9.05 -4.57 13.51
N THR A 150 -10.30 -4.92 13.69
CA THR A 150 -11.40 -4.17 14.28
C THR A 150 -11.54 -4.36 15.81
N ALA A 151 -11.04 -5.44 16.39
CA ALA A 151 -11.46 -5.86 17.73
C ALA A 151 -11.02 -4.92 18.86
N ARG A 152 -9.96 -4.12 18.69
CA ARG A 152 -9.58 -3.12 19.68
C ARG A 152 -10.34 -1.82 19.38
N ARG A 153 -11.20 -1.36 20.30
CA ARG A 153 -11.91 -0.07 20.17
C ARG A 153 -10.98 1.13 19.91
N SER A 154 -9.71 1.06 20.32
CA SER A 154 -8.68 2.06 20.00
C SER A 154 -8.00 1.87 18.62
N SER A 155 -8.07 0.68 18.02
CA SER A 155 -7.60 0.44 16.65
C SER A 155 -8.64 0.83 15.60
N TRP A 156 -9.94 0.81 15.91
CA TRP A 156 -10.99 1.23 14.97
C TRP A 156 -10.86 2.68 14.49
N SER A 157 -10.60 3.64 15.38
CA SER A 157 -10.38 5.03 14.97
C SER A 157 -9.12 5.17 14.13
N ARG A 158 -8.06 4.41 14.44
CA ARG A 158 -6.82 4.36 13.64
C ARG A 158 -7.05 3.73 12.26
N ILE A 159 -7.73 2.60 12.18
CA ILE A 159 -8.05 1.92 10.91
C ILE A 159 -9.02 2.74 10.08
N ARG A 160 -9.98 3.41 10.71
CA ARG A 160 -10.83 4.37 10.00
C ARG A 160 -10.01 5.50 9.40
N ALA A 161 -9.04 6.07 10.13
CA ALA A 161 -8.12 7.05 9.57
C ALA A 161 -7.35 6.51 8.35
N TRP A 162 -7.09 5.20 8.29
CA TRP A 162 -6.40 4.53 7.19
C TRP A 162 -7.31 4.25 5.98
N LEU A 163 -8.62 4.14 6.21
CA LEU A 163 -9.62 3.89 5.16
C LEU A 163 -10.25 5.19 4.63
N THR A 164 -10.29 6.26 5.44
CA THR A 164 -10.98 7.51 5.09
C THR A 164 -10.06 8.72 4.96
N TRP A 165 -8.79 8.63 5.40
CA TRP A 165 -7.80 9.70 5.31
C TRP A 165 -8.24 11.04 5.92
N ASP A 166 -9.13 11.00 6.92
CA ASP A 166 -9.63 12.18 7.66
C ASP A 166 -8.69 12.60 8.83
N ALA A 167 -7.37 12.41 8.70
CA ALA A 167 -6.38 12.62 9.77
C ALA A 167 -5.57 13.93 9.63
#